data_AF-A0A843WBS4-F1
#
_entry.id   AF-A0A843WBS4-F1
#
_cell.length_a   1.000
_cell.length_b   1.000
_cell.length_c   1.000
_cell.angle_alpha   90.00
_cell.angle_beta   90.00
_cell.angle_gamma   90.00
#
_symmetry.space_group_name_H-M   'P 1'
#
loop_
_entity.id
_entity.type
_entity.pdbx_description
1 polymer ?
#
loop_
_entity_poly.entity_id
_entity_poly.type
_entity_poly.pdbx_seq_one_letter_code
_entity_poly.pdbx_strand_id
1 'polypeptide(L)' 'MNLEFSTSKITTEGINKDGVLGKGRHVEKKLFFRKGEVGDWTNHLTPEMAEKLDRITKEKLRSF' A
#
# COMPACT_ATOMS: atom_id res chain seq x y z
N MET A 1 -1.99 13.01 -22.54
CA MET A 1 -1.27 11.72 -22.38
C MET A 1 -1.45 11.34 -20.91
N ASN A 2 -2.57 10.70 -20.59
CA ASN A 2 -2.85 10.27 -19.23
C ASN A 2 -2.09 8.97 -19.04
N LEU A 3 -0.90 9.05 -18.45
CA LEU A 3 -0.22 7.88 -17.92
C LEU A 3 -1.01 7.44 -16.69
N GLU A 4 -2.10 6.70 -16.91
CA GLU A 4 -2.59 5.81 -15.87
C GLU A 4 -1.49 4.78 -15.62
N PHE A 5 -0.62 5.09 -14.66
CA PHE A 5 0.35 4.17 -14.12
C PHE A 5 -0.44 3.10 -13.36
N SER A 6 -1.00 2.13 -14.09
CA SER A 6 -1.84 1.09 -13.51
C SER A 6 -0.97 0.18 -12.66
N THR A 7 -1.12 0.29 -11.33
CA THR A 7 -0.46 -0.57 -10.34
C THR A 7 -0.65 -2.06 -10.64
N SER A 8 -1.73 -2.41 -11.35
CA SER A 8 -2.03 -3.76 -11.84
C SER A 8 -0.92 -4.36 -12.71
N LYS A 9 -0.21 -3.55 -13.51
CA LYS A 9 0.86 -4.07 -14.39
C LYS A 9 2.05 -4.54 -13.56
N ILE A 10 2.50 -3.71 -12.62
CA ILE A 10 3.67 -4.02 -11.80
C ILE A 10 3.38 -5.18 -10.83
N THR A 11 2.16 -5.28 -10.32
CA THR A 11 1.79 -6.39 -9.40
C THR A 11 1.61 -7.74 -10.12
N THR A 12 1.44 -7.76 -11.45
CA THR A 12 1.12 -9.00 -12.19
C THR A 12 2.29 -9.64 -12.92
N GLU A 13 3.37 -8.91 -13.19
CA GLU A 13 4.57 -9.42 -13.87
C GLU A 13 5.36 -10.44 -13.01
N GLY A 14 5.80 -11.54 -13.63
CA GLY A 14 6.48 -12.66 -12.94
C GLY A 14 7.75 -12.25 -12.18
N ILE A 15 8.49 -11.26 -12.68
CA ILE A 15 9.69 -10.72 -12.01
C ILE A 15 9.43 -10.12 -10.62
N ASN A 16 8.17 -9.73 -10.36
CA ASN A 16 7.71 -9.08 -9.13
C ASN A 16 6.99 -10.04 -8.19
N LYS A 17 6.58 -11.23 -8.69
CA LYS A 17 5.98 -12.29 -7.87
C LYS A 17 7.01 -13.28 -7.34
N ASP A 18 8.06 -13.54 -8.13
CA ASP A 18 9.01 -14.60 -7.83
C ASP A 18 10.40 -14.09 -7.44
N GLY A 19 11.03 -14.82 -6.51
CA GLY A 19 12.37 -14.56 -6.03
C GLY A 19 12.42 -13.80 -4.70
N VAL A 20 13.65 -13.66 -4.20
CA VAL A 20 13.93 -13.15 -2.87
C VAL A 20 14.89 -11.95 -2.97
N LEU A 21 14.62 -10.90 -2.20
CA LEU A 21 15.47 -9.72 -2.07
C LEU A 21 16.35 -9.84 -0.83
N GLY A 22 17.61 -9.40 -0.93
CA GLY A 22 18.53 -9.16 0.19
C GLY A 22 19.56 -10.27 0.43
N LYS A 23 20.83 -9.89 0.60
CA LYS A 23 21.89 -10.76 1.12
C LYS A 23 21.84 -10.77 2.65
N GLY A 24 20.95 -11.57 3.24
CA GLY A 24 20.91 -11.80 4.70
C GLY A 24 19.52 -11.79 5.34
N ARG A 25 18.55 -11.10 4.73
CA ARG A 25 17.13 -11.23 5.06
C ARG A 25 16.41 -11.69 3.81
N HIS A 26 16.06 -12.97 3.73
CA HIS A 26 15.37 -13.54 2.60
C HIS A 26 13.91 -13.06 2.61
N VAL A 27 13.63 -11.93 1.95
CA VAL A 27 12.26 -11.40 1.79
C VAL A 27 11.73 -11.70 0.40
N GLU A 28 10.64 -12.44 0.31
CA GLU A 28 10.00 -12.75 -0.97
C GLU A 28 9.43 -11.48 -1.62
N LYS A 29 9.68 -11.29 -2.93
CA LYS A 29 9.22 -10.11 -3.66
C LYS A 29 7.70 -9.91 -3.61
N LYS A 30 6.93 -11.01 -3.63
CA LYS A 30 5.47 -10.96 -3.56
C LYS A 30 4.93 -10.22 -2.33
N LEU A 31 5.70 -10.14 -1.24
CA LEU A 31 5.28 -9.46 0.00
C LEU A 31 5.14 -7.94 -0.16
N PHE A 32 5.77 -7.35 -1.17
CA PHE A 32 5.67 -5.92 -1.46
C PHE A 32 4.38 -5.56 -2.24
N PHE A 33 3.72 -6.54 -2.85
CA PHE A 33 2.58 -6.33 -3.75
C PHE A 33 1.27 -6.83 -3.12
N ARG A 34 0.55 -5.92 -2.44
CA ARG A 34 -0.84 -6.12 -1.97
C ARG A 34 -1.83 -5.63 -3.03
N LYS A 35 -3.13 -5.53 -2.71
CA LYS A 35 -4.19 -5.04 -3.62
C LYS A 35 -3.86 -3.70 -4.30
N GLY A 36 -3.18 -2.79 -3.59
CA GLY A 36 -2.78 -1.49 -4.15
C GLY A 36 -3.96 -0.56 -4.47
N GLU A 37 -5.07 -0.72 -3.74
CA GLU A 37 -6.32 0.01 -3.95
C GLU A 37 -6.52 1.11 -2.92
N VAL A 38 -7.00 2.28 -3.37
CA VAL A 38 -7.48 3.34 -2.49
C VAL A 38 -8.77 2.86 -1.81
N GLY A 39 -8.85 3.00 -0.49
CA GLY A 39 -10.05 2.66 0.29
C GLY A 39 -10.07 1.26 0.91
N ASP A 40 -9.10 0.37 0.60
CA ASP A 40 -9.04 -0.98 1.20
C ASP A 40 -8.90 -0.95 2.74
N TRP A 41 -8.47 0.17 3.32
CA TRP A 41 -8.44 0.36 4.78
C TRP A 41 -9.78 0.13 5.46
N THR A 42 -10.90 0.35 4.76
CA THR A 42 -12.27 0.12 5.27
C THR A 42 -12.55 -1.36 5.59
N ASN A 43 -11.81 -2.29 4.96
CA ASN A 43 -11.90 -3.72 5.25
C ASN A 43 -11.16 -4.12 6.55
N HIS A 44 -10.31 -3.25 7.09
CA HIS A 44 -9.42 -3.56 8.21
C HIS A 44 -9.64 -2.68 9.44
N LEU A 45 -10.25 -1.50 9.27
CA LEU A 45 -10.48 -0.53 10.35
C LEU A 45 -11.97 -0.43 10.68
N THR A 46 -12.29 -0.37 11.98
CA THR A 46 -13.61 0.05 12.42
C THR A 46 -13.81 1.55 12.15
N PRO A 47 -15.07 2.04 12.06
CA PRO A 47 -15.33 3.47 11.90
C PRO A 47 -14.66 4.34 12.96
N GLU A 48 -14.65 3.90 14.23
CA GLU A 48 -14.01 4.61 15.34
C GLU A 48 -12.48 4.73 15.15
N MET A 49 -11.82 3.66 14.69
CA MET A 49 -10.38 3.69 14.42
C MET A 49 -10.04 4.68 13.29
N ALA A 50 -10.86 4.69 12.24
CA ALA A 50 -10.70 5.59 11.12
C ALA A 50 -10.89 7.06 11.54
N GLU A 51 -11.92 7.36 12.32
CA GLU A 51 -12.17 8.70 12.86
C GLU A 51 -11.01 9.19 13.74
N LYS A 52 -10.48 8.31 14.61
CA LYS A 52 -9.33 8.62 15.44
C LYS A 52 -8.10 8.99 14.60
N LEU A 53 -7.82 8.23 13.54
CA LEU A 53 -6.71 8.52 12.61
C LEU A 53 -6.92 9.81 11.82
N ASP A 54 -8.15 10.08 11.37
CA ASP A 54 -8.51 11.32 10.68
C ASP A 54 -8.29 12.54 11.58
N ARG A 55 -8.70 12.45 12.85
CA ARG A 55 -8.44 13.51 13.84
C ARG A 55 -6.95 13.76 14.07
N ILE A 56 -6.15 12.71 14.23
CA ILE A 56 -4.69 12.82 14.41
C ILE A 56 -4.05 13.49 13.19
N THR A 57 -4.43 13.05 11.98
CA THR A 57 -3.94 13.59 10.71
C THR A 57 -4.26 15.07 10.61
N LYS A 58 -5.53 15.45 10.83
CA LYS A 58 -5.96 16.85 10.84
C LYS A 58 -5.20 17.67 11.88
N GLU A 59 -4.98 17.15 13.08
CA GLU A 59 -4.24 17.88 14.12
C GLU A 59 -2.78 18.13 13.74
N LYS A 60 -2.08 17.10 13.25
CA LYS A 60 -0.63 17.17 12.98
C LYS A 60 -0.29 17.79 11.63
N LEU A 61 -1.18 17.71 10.66
CA LEU A 61 -0.94 18.21 9.30
C LEU A 61 -1.72 19.48 8.96
N ARG A 62 -2.33 20.13 9.97
CA ARG A 62 -3.16 21.35 9.86
C ARG A 62 -2.54 22.52 9.09
N SER A 63 -1.21 22.56 8.99
CA SER A 63 -0.43 23.66 8.41
C SER A 63 0.30 23.29 7.11
N PHE A 64 0.02 22.13 6.53
CA PHE A 64 0.35 21.84 5.13
C PHE A 64 -0.81 22.29 4.24
#